data_AF-A0A845YA63-F1
#
_entry.id   AF-A0A845YA63-F1
#
_cell.length_a   1.000
_cell.length_b   1.000
_cell.length_c   1.000
_cell.angle_alpha   90.00
_cell.angle_beta   90.00
_cell.angle_gamma   90.00
#
_symmetry.space_group_name_H-M   'P 1'
#
loop_
_entity.id
_entity.type
_entity.pdbx_description
1 polymer ?
#
loop_
_entity_poly.entity_id
_entity_poly.type
_entity_poly.pdbx_seq_one_letter_code
_entity_poly.pdbx_strand_id
1 'polypeptide(L)'
;MFNNSQTKITTTEVFLPKGGGAIQGIGETFQANEFTGTAALSIPIPTSPCRGFEPQLSIEYSSGSGNGTFGLGWSLAIPNISRKTSKAIPKYKVLLLTMTLMLAQAF
;
A
#
# COMPACT_ATOMS: atom_id res chain seq x y z
N MET A 1 -0.36 26.52 32.39
CA MET A 1 0.84 26.16 31.60
C MET A 1 0.36 25.78 30.19
N PHE A 2 0.37 26.72 29.24
CA PHE A 2 -0.02 26.45 27.85
C PHE A 2 1.25 26.50 26.98
N ASN A 3 1.58 25.37 26.36
CA ASN A 3 2.78 25.17 25.55
C ASN A 3 2.61 25.87 24.19
N ASN A 4 3.45 26.86 23.91
CA ASN A 4 3.45 27.62 22.66
C ASN A 4 4.32 26.89 21.61
N SER A 5 3.73 25.93 20.89
CA SER A 5 4.39 25.33 19.73
C SER A 5 4.24 26.26 18.53
N GLN A 6 5.26 27.07 18.26
CA GLN A 6 5.31 27.94 17.09
C GLN A 6 5.17 27.11 15.80
N THR A 7 4.07 27.30 15.09
CA THR A 7 3.88 26.74 13.75
C THR A 7 4.80 27.46 12.77
N LYS A 8 5.92 26.83 12.44
CA LYS A 8 6.90 27.33 11.47
C LYS A 8 6.29 27.32 10.07
N ILE A 9 5.79 28.47 9.63
CA ILE A 9 5.36 28.69 8.24
C ILE A 9 6.61 29.08 7.45
N THR A 10 7.02 28.21 6.53
CA THR A 10 8.21 28.44 5.71
C THR A 10 7.78 29.05 4.37
N THR A 11 8.37 30.19 4.01
CA THR A 11 8.13 30.84 2.72
C THR A 11 8.78 30.03 1.60
N THR A 12 8.05 29.75 0.52
CA THR A 12 8.58 29.00 -0.61
C THR A 12 9.58 29.86 -1.39
N GLU A 13 10.85 29.49 -1.35
CA GLU A 13 11.95 30.14 -2.08
C GLU A 13 12.40 29.27 -3.26
N VAL A 14 12.64 29.91 -4.42
CA VAL A 14 13.08 29.23 -5.64
C VAL A 14 14.59 29.29 -5.74
N PHE A 15 15.25 28.13 -5.81
CA PHE A 15 16.71 28.02 -5.94
C PHE A 15 17.08 26.91 -6.94
N LEU A 16 18.28 27.02 -7.50
CA LEU A 16 18.85 25.97 -8.34
C LEU A 16 19.28 24.78 -7.47
N PRO A 17 19.10 23.53 -7.93
CA PRO A 17 19.59 22.37 -7.21
C PRO A 17 21.11 22.49 -7.06
N LYS A 18 21.59 22.45 -5.82
CA LYS A 18 23.03 22.44 -5.54
C LYS A 18 23.59 21.09 -6.02
N GLY A 19 24.73 21.13 -6.70
CA GLY A 19 25.38 19.94 -7.26
C GLY A 19 25.71 18.89 -6.19
N GLY A 20 25.64 17.62 -6.60
CA GLY A 20 25.81 16.45 -5.73
C GLY A 20 27.27 16.01 -5.50
N GLY A 21 27.42 14.89 -4.78
CA GLY A 21 28.71 14.26 -4.46
C GLY A 21 28.60 12.87 -3.77
N ALA A 22 27.40 12.46 -3.36
CA ALA A 22 27.14 11.13 -2.80
C ALA A 22 26.47 10.24 -3.86
N ILE A 23 26.95 9.01 -4.00
CA ILE A 23 26.26 7.95 -4.75
C ILE A 23 25.29 7.29 -3.77
N GLN A 24 23.99 7.38 -4.06
CA GLN A 24 22.94 6.70 -3.28
C GLN A 24 22.46 5.48 -4.05
N GLY A 25 22.08 4.43 -3.31
CA GLY A 25 21.44 3.23 -3.87
C GLY A 25 20.01 3.51 -4.35
N ILE A 26 19.23 2.46 -4.55
CA ILE A 26 17.84 2.57 -5.02
C ILE A 26 16.84 2.80 -3.87
N GLY A 27 17.33 3.00 -2.65
CA GLY A 27 16.51 3.17 -1.45
C GLY A 27 15.96 1.85 -0.90
N GLU A 28 16.59 0.73 -1.27
CA GLU A 28 16.21 -0.59 -0.82
C GLU A 28 16.39 -0.74 0.70
N THR A 29 15.43 -1.39 1.35
CA THR A 29 15.46 -1.66 2.79
C THR A 29 15.28 -3.16 3.02
N PHE A 30 16.27 -3.79 3.64
CA PHE A 30 16.22 -5.18 4.07
C PHE A 30 15.81 -5.27 5.54
N GLN A 31 14.85 -6.15 5.85
CA GLN A 31 14.40 -6.41 7.21
C GLN A 31 14.19 -7.90 7.43
N ALA A 32 14.68 -8.44 8.55
CA ALA A 32 14.33 -9.79 8.98
C ALA A 32 13.05 -9.72 9.82
N ASN A 33 12.05 -10.55 9.52
CA ASN A 33 10.88 -10.70 10.37
C ASN A 33 11.20 -11.69 11.50
N GLU A 34 11.42 -11.17 12.70
CA GLU A 34 11.81 -11.95 13.88
C GLU A 34 10.75 -12.98 14.31
N PHE A 35 9.48 -12.69 14.06
CA PHE A 35 8.38 -13.56 14.47
C PHE A 35 8.20 -14.76 13.54
N THR A 36 8.30 -14.56 12.23
CA THR A 36 8.12 -15.63 11.23
C THR A 36 9.44 -16.24 10.76
N GLY A 37 10.59 -15.63 11.09
CA GLY A 37 11.91 -16.03 10.60
C GLY A 37 12.11 -15.77 9.10
N THR A 38 11.24 -14.98 8.45
CA THR A 38 11.31 -14.72 7.01
C THR A 38 12.17 -13.50 6.70
N ALA A 39 12.92 -13.56 5.60
CA ALA A 39 13.62 -12.40 5.06
C ALA A 39 12.64 -11.53 4.26
N ALA A 40 12.63 -10.22 4.53
CA ALA A 40 11.85 -9.24 3.80
C ALA A 40 12.77 -8.19 3.15
N LEU A 41 12.43 -7.75 1.94
CA LEU A 41 13.14 -6.69 1.23
C LEU A 41 12.11 -5.79 0.55
N SER A 42 12.24 -4.47 0.74
CA SER A 42 11.39 -3.48 0.12
C SER A 42 12.21 -2.59 -0.80
N ILE A 43 11.78 -2.47 -2.05
CA ILE A 43 12.41 -1.63 -3.08
C ILE A 43 11.37 -0.59 -3.51
N PRO A 44 11.54 0.70 -3.18
CA PRO A 44 10.61 1.74 -3.60
C PRO A 44 10.74 2.02 -5.10
N ILE A 45 9.61 2.23 -5.76
CA ILE A 45 9.58 2.69 -7.15
C ILE A 45 9.48 4.21 -7.13
N PRO A 46 10.50 4.95 -7.59
CA PRO A 46 10.47 6.40 -7.61
C PRO A 46 9.44 6.88 -8.63
N THR A 47 8.36 7.49 -8.14
CA THR A 47 7.37 8.20 -8.97
C THR A 47 7.68 9.69 -8.97
N SER A 48 7.46 10.36 -10.10
CA SER A 48 7.75 11.78 -10.22
C SER A 48 6.84 12.60 -9.29
N PRO A 49 7.39 13.48 -8.43
CA PRO A 49 6.56 14.36 -7.62
C PRO A 49 5.84 15.36 -8.54
N CYS A 50 4.51 15.39 -8.48
CA CYS A 50 3.66 16.27 -9.27
C CYS A 50 2.89 17.26 -8.40
N ARG A 51 1.92 16.77 -7.61
CA ARG A 51 0.99 17.62 -6.84
C ARG A 51 0.84 17.20 -5.38
N GLY A 52 1.77 16.39 -4.86
CA GLY A 52 1.68 15.82 -3.51
C GLY A 52 0.63 14.71 -3.42
N PHE A 53 0.19 14.19 -4.56
CA PHE A 53 -0.67 13.03 -4.67
C PHE A 53 -0.10 12.12 -5.75
N GLU A 54 0.89 11.34 -5.35
CA GLU A 54 1.58 10.36 -6.17
C GLU A 54 1.34 8.97 -5.59
N PRO A 55 1.22 7.94 -6.44
CA PRO A 55 1.17 6.58 -5.93
C PRO A 55 2.52 6.24 -5.32
N GLN A 56 2.49 5.87 -4.04
CA GLN A 56 3.63 5.24 -3.38
C GLN A 56 3.60 3.75 -3.72
N LEU A 57 4.55 3.32 -4.54
CA LEU A 57 4.67 1.93 -4.98
C LEU A 57 5.99 1.36 -4.48
N SER A 58 5.95 0.15 -3.97
CA SER A 58 7.12 -0.62 -3.58
C SER A 58 6.98 -2.06 -4.05
N ILE A 59 8.08 -2.63 -4.52
CA ILE A 59 8.21 -4.06 -4.75
C ILE A 59 8.69 -4.68 -3.44
N GLU A 60 7.91 -5.62 -2.92
CA GLU A 60 8.16 -6.30 -1.67
C GLU A 60 8.51 -7.76 -1.91
N TYR A 61 9.62 -8.20 -1.32
CA TYR A 61 10.01 -9.59 -1.25
C TYR A 61 9.73 -10.13 0.15
N SER A 62 9.23 -11.37 0.21
CA SER A 62 9.18 -12.18 1.41
C SER A 62 9.55 -13.61 1.07
N SER A 63 10.51 -14.19 1.78
CA SER A 63 10.94 -15.57 1.57
C SER A 63 9.84 -16.61 1.84
N GLY A 64 8.80 -16.23 2.58
CA GLY A 64 7.62 -17.09 2.85
C GLY A 64 6.49 -16.92 1.83
N SER A 65 6.61 -16.00 0.88
CA SER A 65 5.57 -15.73 -0.12
C SER A 65 5.64 -16.70 -1.31
N GLY A 66 4.47 -16.96 -1.89
CA GLY A 66 4.32 -17.83 -3.06
C GLY A 66 4.77 -17.18 -4.38
N ASN A 67 4.47 -17.85 -5.48
CA ASN A 67 4.75 -17.33 -6.82
C ASN A 67 3.70 -16.29 -7.24
N GLY A 68 4.16 -15.18 -7.83
CA GLY A 68 3.31 -14.10 -8.31
C GLY A 68 3.78 -13.55 -9.66
N THR A 69 3.17 -12.46 -10.10
CA THR A 69 3.50 -11.80 -11.38
C THR A 69 4.92 -11.23 -11.43
N PHE A 70 5.53 -10.99 -10.28
CA PHE A 70 6.89 -10.48 -10.14
C PHE A 70 7.91 -11.58 -9.82
N GLY A 71 7.49 -12.85 -9.84
CA GLY A 71 8.31 -14.01 -9.50
C GLY A 71 8.02 -14.58 -8.11
N LEU A 72 8.83 -15.54 -7.69
CA LEU A 72 8.69 -16.21 -6.41
C LEU A 72 9.10 -15.29 -5.25
N GLY A 73 8.23 -15.16 -4.25
CA GLY A 73 8.49 -14.33 -3.08
C GLY A 73 8.29 -12.84 -3.31
N TRP A 74 8.15 -12.39 -4.57
CA TRP A 74 8.00 -10.99 -4.94
C TRP A 74 6.54 -10.59 -5.17
N SER A 75 6.19 -9.41 -4.70
CA SER A 75 4.85 -8.82 -4.85
C SER A 75 4.91 -7.30 -4.95
N LEU A 76 3.85 -6.70 -5.49
CA LEU A 76 3.71 -5.25 -5.55
C LEU A 76 2.75 -4.80 -4.45
N ALA A 77 3.19 -3.86 -3.62
CA ALA A 77 2.42 -3.36 -2.49
C ALA A 77 1.30 -2.42 -2.97
N ILE A 78 0.18 -3.00 -3.40
CA ILE A 78 -1.02 -2.25 -3.81
C ILE A 78 -2.17 -2.58 -2.86
N PRO A 79 -2.87 -1.55 -2.33
CA PRO A 79 -4.11 -1.75 -1.59
C PRO A 79 -5.14 -2.50 -2.44
N ASN A 80 -5.59 -3.65 -1.96
CA ASN A 80 -6.60 -4.46 -2.63
C ASN A 80 -7.68 -4.92 -1.64
N ILE A 81 -8.90 -5.10 -2.15
CA ILE A 81 -10.01 -5.69 -1.40
C ILE A 81 -10.35 -7.03 -2.04
N SER A 82 -10.21 -8.11 -1.28
CA SER A 82 -10.49 -9.46 -1.73
C SER A 82 -11.48 -10.19 -0.82
N ARG A 83 -12.17 -11.21 -1.35
CA ARG A 83 -13.04 -12.08 -0.55
C ARG A 83 -12.19 -13.11 0.17
N LYS A 84 -12.42 -13.30 1.48
CA LYS A 84 -11.74 -14.35 2.26
C LYS A 84 -12.10 -15.73 1.73
N THR A 85 -11.12 -16.44 1.17
CA THR A 85 -11.25 -17.81 0.64
C THR A 85 -10.71 -18.88 1.58
N SER A 86 -10.14 -18.50 2.74
CA SER A 86 -9.39 -19.42 3.60
C SER A 86 -10.19 -20.56 4.23
N LYS A 87 -11.52 -20.43 4.33
CA LYS A 87 -12.39 -21.44 4.97
C LYS A 87 -13.39 -22.10 4.01
N ALA A 88 -13.80 -21.38 2.97
CA ALA A 88 -14.79 -21.84 2.00
C ALA A 88 -14.72 -21.00 0.73
N ILE A 89 -15.27 -21.56 -0.34
CA ILE A 89 -15.39 -20.86 -1.62
C ILE A 89 -16.50 -19.79 -1.50
N PRO A 90 -16.22 -18.52 -1.86
CA PRO A 90 -17.23 -17.46 -1.85
C PRO A 90 -18.40 -17.83 -2.76
N LYS A 91 -19.63 -17.83 -2.20
CA LYS A 91 -20.84 -18.22 -2.93
C LYS A 91 -21.49 -17.08 -3.74
N TYR A 92 -20.87 -15.90 -3.75
CA TYR A 92 -21.31 -14.68 -4.48
C TYR A 92 -22.82 -14.42 -4.44
N LYS A 93 -23.49 -14.74 -3.32
CA LYS A 93 -24.92 -14.47 -3.17
C LYS A 93 -25.10 -12.98 -2.93
N VAL A 94 -25.69 -12.28 -3.89
CA VAL A 94 -26.26 -10.96 -3.63
C VAL A 94 -27.51 -11.20 -2.77
N LEU A 95 -27.64 -10.45 -1.67
CA LEU A 95 -28.89 -10.41 -0.93
C LEU A 95 -29.90 -9.69 -1.83
N LEU A 96 -30.63 -10.44 -2.64
CA LEU A 96 -31.78 -9.91 -3.35
C LEU A 96 -32.77 -9.52 -2.26
N LEU A 97 -32.91 -8.21 -2.06
CA LEU A 97 -33.76 -7.62 -1.05
C LEU A 97 -35.15 -8.27 -1.16
N THR A 98 -35.65 -8.70 -0.01
CA THR A 98 -36.99 -9.21 0.29
C THR A 98 -38.12 -8.19 0.00
N MET A 99 -37.97 -7.31 -0.99
CA MET A 99 -38.93 -6.27 -1.37
C MET A 99 -39.96 -6.72 -2.40
N THR A 100 -39.75 -7.86 -3.09
CA THR A 100 -40.77 -8.41 -4.00
C THR A 100 -41.82 -9.24 -3.25
N LEU A 101 -41.49 -9.81 -2.09
CA LEU A 101 -42.40 -10.72 -1.39
C LEU A 101 -43.49 -10.00 -0.57
N MET A 102 -43.28 -8.74 -0.18
CA MET A 102 -44.33 -7.97 0.54
C MET A 102 -45.43 -7.44 -0.38
N LEU A 103 -45.18 -7.28 -1.68
CA LEU A 103 -46.17 -6.72 -2.61
C LEU A 103 -47.19 -7.76 -3.11
N ALA A 104 -46.92 -9.06 -2.96
CA ALA A 104 -47.79 -10.16 -3.42
C ALA A 104 -48.72 -10.72 -2.31
N GLN A 105 -48.79 -10.08 -1.15
CA GLN A 105 -49.73 -10.40 -0.07
C GLN A 105 -50.71 -9.22 0.20
N ALA A 106 -50.67 -8.19 -0.63
CA ALA A 106 -51.50 -6.99 -0.52
C ALA A 106 -52.53 -6.85 -1.68
N PHE A 107 -52.71 -7.90 -2.49
CA PHE A 107 -53.77 -8.02 -3.49
C PHE A 107 -54.33 -9.44 -3.48
#